data_AF-A0A2H0MMA0-F1
#
_entry.id   AF-A0A2H0MMA0-F1
#
_cell.length_a   1.000
_cell.length_b   1.000
_cell.length_c   1.000
_cell.angle_alpha   90.00
_cell.angle_beta   90.00
_cell.angle_gamma   90.00
#
_symmetry.space_group_name_H-M   'P 1'
#
loop_
_entity.id
_entity.type
_entity.pdbx_description
1 polymer ?
#
loop_
_entity_poly.entity_id
_entity_poly.type
_entity_poly.pdbx_seq_one_letter_code
_entity_poly.pdbx_strand_id
1 'polypeptide(L)'
;MKRTGCRKSIKKGLLCAIIFFYWTGLALGYTTYRGYTQLPEPLPTSEGELLFQESGCVICHGIQGDGNGFLANGLDPKPRDFTSYQQMKNLPDLQIENTIRFGSKGTAMPAHPDLSDNQIQEVIYYIRSLLADTYLTLNVCLSETFVVDLEKERVDLKNFRIEVTDPTLISVERKGRLVFLTPNRDWEVFKRFLKKKTTRTHVLLVDQNNTVAMLAVRLHRCVK
;
A
#
# COMPACT_ATOMS: atom_id res chain seq x y z
N MET A 1 1.06 82.03 36.23
CA MET A 1 -0.30 81.42 36.28
C MET A 1 -0.18 80.16 37.14
N LYS A 2 -0.58 80.19 38.41
CA LYS A 2 -1.87 79.68 38.96
C LYS A 2 -2.10 78.20 38.57
N ARG A 3 -2.42 77.22 39.42
CA ARG A 3 -2.87 77.13 40.83
C ARG A 3 -2.97 75.61 41.13
N THR A 4 -2.78 75.21 42.40
CA THR A 4 -3.52 74.17 43.17
C THR A 4 -3.60 72.71 42.68
N GLY A 5 -3.26 71.78 43.59
CA GLY A 5 -3.44 70.34 43.39
C GLY A 5 -4.81 69.80 43.78
N CYS A 6 -4.98 68.47 43.75
CA CYS A 6 -5.93 67.75 44.60
C CYS A 6 -5.69 66.23 44.53
N ARG A 7 -5.64 65.60 45.70
CA ARG A 7 -5.69 64.15 45.91
C ARG A 7 -7.16 63.78 46.17
N LYS A 8 -7.71 62.78 45.45
CA LYS A 8 -8.91 61.94 45.77
C LYS A 8 -9.04 60.92 44.61
N SER A 9 -8.74 59.63 44.75
CA SER A 9 -9.46 58.53 45.44
C SER A 9 -10.86 58.22 44.88
N ILE A 10 -11.13 56.92 44.71
CA ILE A 10 -12.44 56.20 44.53
C ILE A 10 -13.02 56.29 43.09
N LYS A 11 -13.31 55.22 42.31
CA LYS A 11 -14.12 54.01 42.57
C LYS A 11 -13.79 52.82 41.63
N LYS A 12 -14.09 51.63 42.15
CA LYS A 12 -14.03 50.27 41.57
C LYS A 12 -15.04 50.05 40.42
N GLY A 13 -14.71 49.13 39.51
CA GLY A 13 -15.57 48.46 38.53
C GLY A 13 -14.71 47.91 37.39
N LEU A 14 -14.18 46.67 37.44
CA LEU A 14 -14.80 45.38 37.13
C LEU A 14 -15.31 45.25 35.68
N LEU A 15 -14.85 44.19 34.98
CA LEU A 15 -15.23 43.70 33.64
C LEU A 15 -14.66 44.51 32.45
N CYS A 16 -14.10 43.97 31.36
CA CYS A 16 -14.18 42.65 30.71
C CYS A 16 -12.82 42.37 30.02
N ALA A 17 -12.18 41.25 30.32
CA ALA A 17 -12.16 40.08 29.43
C ALA A 17 -11.47 40.33 28.08
N ILE A 18 -10.15 40.18 28.11
CA ILE A 18 -9.35 39.59 27.03
C ILE A 18 -10.07 38.33 26.56
N ILE A 19 -10.45 38.25 25.28
CA ILE A 19 -10.65 37.04 24.44
C ILE A 19 -11.43 37.52 23.22
N PHE A 20 -10.83 37.45 22.03
CA PHE A 20 -11.42 36.91 20.79
C PHE A 20 -10.38 37.02 19.66
N PHE A 21 -9.16 36.50 19.88
CA PHE A 21 -8.36 35.95 18.78
C PHE A 21 -8.90 34.54 18.50
N TYR A 22 -10.15 34.44 18.06
CA TYR A 22 -10.68 33.22 17.45
C TYR A 22 -10.32 33.28 15.99
N TRP A 23 -9.15 32.75 15.64
CA TRP A 23 -8.94 32.07 14.37
C TRP A 23 -7.72 31.16 14.51
N THR A 24 -7.69 30.34 15.57
CA THR A 24 -6.95 29.08 15.52
C THR A 24 -7.77 28.10 14.68
N GLY A 25 -7.78 28.34 13.37
CA GLY A 25 -8.00 27.26 12.43
C GLY A 25 -6.84 26.29 12.61
N LEU A 26 -6.99 25.34 13.55
CA LEU A 26 -6.29 24.07 13.51
C LEU A 26 -6.79 23.36 12.24
N ALA A 27 -6.30 23.81 11.09
CA ALA A 27 -6.07 22.90 10.00
C ALA A 27 -5.03 21.92 10.55
N LEU A 28 -5.53 20.83 11.15
CA LEU A 28 -4.79 19.58 11.26
C LEU A 28 -4.46 19.18 9.83
N GLY A 29 -3.41 19.80 9.29
CA GLY A 29 -2.89 19.52 7.97
C GLY A 29 -2.33 18.11 8.05
N TYR A 30 -3.14 17.13 7.67
CA TYR A 30 -2.64 15.78 7.47
C TYR A 30 -1.52 15.85 6.42
N THR A 31 -0.38 15.24 6.72
CA THR A 31 0.69 15.09 5.73
C THR A 31 0.15 14.23 4.60
N THR A 32 -0.07 14.83 3.42
CA THR A 32 -0.31 14.07 2.20
C THR A 32 0.97 13.29 1.90
N TYR A 33 0.84 11.97 1.77
CA TYR A 33 1.96 11.09 1.46
C TYR A 33 2.74 11.57 0.22
N ARG A 34 4.08 11.60 0.32
CA ARG A 34 4.98 11.82 -0.83
C ARG A 34 5.54 10.47 -1.28
N GLY A 35 5.05 9.98 -2.42
CA GLY A 35 5.55 8.80 -3.11
C GLY A 35 7.06 8.84 -3.29
N TYR A 36 7.79 7.91 -2.67
CA TYR A 36 9.18 7.64 -3.04
C TYR A 36 9.19 6.30 -3.78
N THR A 37 9.40 6.39 -5.08
CA THR A 37 9.23 5.37 -6.13
C THR A 37 10.34 4.33 -6.19
N GLN A 38 10.81 3.81 -5.06
CA GLN A 38 11.73 2.68 -5.09
C GLN A 38 11.18 1.56 -4.22
N LEU A 39 10.52 0.62 -4.91
CA LEU A 39 10.15 -0.68 -4.40
C LEU A 39 11.40 -1.45 -3.93
N PRO A 40 11.25 -2.38 -2.98
CA PRO A 40 12.28 -3.36 -2.65
C PRO A 40 12.35 -4.54 -3.63
N GLU A 41 11.39 -4.65 -4.54
CA GLU A 41 11.36 -5.54 -5.69
C GLU A 41 11.47 -4.65 -6.94
N PRO A 42 12.20 -5.04 -8.00
CA PRO A 42 12.28 -4.20 -9.19
C PRO A 42 10.88 -3.92 -9.74
N LEU A 43 10.66 -2.69 -10.22
CA LEU A 43 9.46 -2.35 -10.99
C LEU A 43 9.34 -3.33 -12.17
N PRO A 44 8.13 -3.75 -12.56
CA PRO A 44 7.96 -4.58 -13.75
C PRO A 44 8.63 -3.87 -14.94
N THR A 45 9.53 -4.59 -15.59
CA THR A 45 10.16 -4.10 -16.81
C THR A 45 9.21 -4.35 -17.98
N SER A 46 9.33 -3.54 -19.03
CA SER A 46 8.66 -3.84 -20.30
C SER A 46 9.11 -5.19 -20.88
N GLU A 47 10.28 -5.69 -20.49
CA GLU A 47 10.84 -6.96 -20.96
C GLU A 47 10.09 -8.17 -20.39
N GLY A 48 9.79 -8.18 -19.08
CA GLY A 48 9.02 -9.27 -18.46
C GLY A 48 7.61 -9.40 -19.04
N GLU A 49 6.95 -8.28 -19.33
CA GLU A 49 5.65 -8.26 -20.02
C GLU A 49 5.73 -8.81 -21.44
N LEU A 50 6.73 -8.38 -22.21
CA LEU A 50 6.94 -8.88 -23.58
C LEU A 50 7.19 -10.39 -23.58
N LEU A 51 8.06 -10.89 -22.70
CA LEU A 51 8.32 -12.32 -22.57
C LEU A 51 7.06 -13.10 -22.18
N PHE A 52 6.25 -12.59 -21.27
CA PHE A 52 4.98 -13.23 -20.90
C PHE A 52 4.01 -13.35 -22.09
N GLN A 53 4.00 -12.36 -22.99
CA GLN A 53 3.20 -12.38 -24.22
C GLN A 53 3.80 -13.32 -25.28
N GLU A 54 5.09 -13.18 -25.56
CA GLU A 54 5.79 -13.89 -26.65
C GLU A 54 6.03 -15.37 -26.35
N SER A 55 6.24 -15.73 -25.08
CA SER A 55 6.40 -17.12 -24.65
C SER A 55 5.07 -17.88 -24.52
N GLY A 56 3.94 -17.26 -24.90
CA GLY A 56 2.63 -17.91 -24.95
C GLY A 56 1.94 -18.08 -23.59
N CYS A 57 2.46 -17.47 -22.52
CA CYS A 57 1.86 -17.54 -21.17
C CYS A 57 0.42 -17.00 -21.21
N VAL A 58 0.18 -15.92 -21.96
CA VAL A 58 -1.14 -15.27 -22.14
C VAL A 58 -2.21 -16.18 -22.71
N ILE A 59 -1.84 -17.23 -23.46
CA ILE A 59 -2.80 -18.15 -24.10
C ILE A 59 -3.60 -18.92 -23.04
N CYS A 60 -2.96 -19.26 -21.92
CA CYS A 60 -3.56 -19.98 -20.81
C CYS A 60 -3.88 -19.05 -19.64
N HIS A 61 -2.93 -18.19 -19.25
CA HIS A 61 -3.06 -17.34 -18.07
C HIS A 61 -3.80 -16.02 -18.34
N GLY A 62 -4.10 -15.69 -19.60
CA GLY A 62 -4.78 -14.45 -19.99
C GLY A 62 -3.84 -13.25 -20.08
N ILE A 63 -4.23 -12.23 -20.86
CA ILE A 63 -3.45 -10.98 -21.02
C ILE A 63 -3.25 -10.28 -19.67
N GLN A 64 -4.25 -10.34 -18.79
CA GLN A 64 -4.20 -9.75 -17.45
C GLN A 64 -3.65 -10.71 -16.39
N GLY A 65 -3.27 -11.94 -16.75
CA GLY A 65 -2.82 -12.97 -15.81
C GLY A 65 -3.91 -13.50 -14.86
N ASP A 66 -5.18 -13.28 -15.17
CA ASP A 66 -6.34 -13.67 -14.35
C ASP A 66 -6.72 -15.16 -14.44
N GLY A 67 -5.91 -15.95 -15.16
CA GLY A 67 -6.16 -17.37 -15.38
C GLY A 67 -7.29 -17.67 -16.38
N ASN A 68 -7.78 -16.66 -17.12
CA ASN A 68 -8.88 -16.79 -18.08
C ASN A 68 -8.41 -16.65 -19.54
N GLY A 69 -7.22 -17.15 -19.86
CA GLY A 69 -6.72 -17.20 -21.23
C GLY A 69 -7.63 -18.03 -22.16
N PHE A 70 -7.43 -17.87 -23.47
CA PHE A 70 -8.23 -18.55 -24.50
C PHE A 70 -8.39 -20.06 -24.26
N LEU A 71 -7.34 -20.74 -23.79
CA LEU A 71 -7.38 -22.18 -23.51
C LEU A 71 -7.86 -22.54 -22.09
N ALA A 72 -7.99 -21.58 -21.17
CA ALA A 72 -8.21 -21.84 -19.75
C ALA A 72 -9.44 -22.71 -19.43
N ASN A 73 -10.54 -22.54 -20.17
CA ASN A 73 -11.78 -23.27 -19.94
C ASN A 73 -11.68 -24.79 -20.21
N GLY A 74 -10.69 -25.23 -20.99
CA GLY A 74 -10.48 -26.64 -21.32
C GLY A 74 -9.46 -27.35 -20.42
N LEU A 75 -8.90 -26.67 -19.42
CA LEU A 75 -7.80 -27.18 -18.62
C LEU A 75 -8.23 -27.53 -17.20
N ASP A 76 -7.81 -28.70 -16.72
CA ASP A 76 -7.95 -29.15 -15.34
C ASP A 76 -6.59 -29.63 -14.81
N PRO A 77 -6.01 -28.97 -13.78
CA PRO A 77 -6.52 -27.78 -13.11
C PRO A 77 -6.52 -26.55 -14.02
N LYS A 78 -7.40 -25.58 -13.72
CA LYS A 78 -7.38 -24.27 -14.37
C LYS A 78 -6.01 -23.59 -14.20
N PRO A 79 -5.57 -22.78 -15.18
CA PRO A 79 -4.38 -21.95 -15.04
C PRO A 79 -4.47 -21.08 -13.78
N ARG A 80 -3.34 -20.90 -13.11
CA ARG A 80 -3.26 -20.06 -11.91
C ARG A 80 -3.64 -18.62 -12.27
N ASP A 81 -4.46 -18.03 -11.41
CA ASP A 81 -4.78 -16.61 -11.42
C ASP A 81 -3.70 -15.86 -10.62
N PHE A 82 -2.87 -15.12 -11.33
CA PHE A 82 -1.77 -14.32 -10.76
C PHE A 82 -2.26 -13.03 -10.10
N THR A 83 -3.48 -12.58 -10.39
CA THR A 83 -4.13 -11.46 -9.71
C THR A 83 -4.70 -11.86 -8.35
N SER A 84 -4.93 -13.16 -8.13
CA SER A 84 -5.50 -13.67 -6.89
C SER A 84 -4.49 -13.68 -5.73
N TYR A 85 -4.70 -12.78 -4.76
CA TYR A 85 -3.94 -12.77 -3.50
C TYR A 85 -3.94 -14.13 -2.80
N GLN A 86 -5.09 -14.81 -2.74
CA GLN A 86 -5.21 -16.10 -2.05
C GLN A 86 -4.35 -17.19 -2.70
N GLN A 87 -4.22 -17.18 -4.03
CA GLN A 87 -3.42 -18.17 -4.76
C GLN A 87 -1.92 -17.86 -4.73
N MET A 88 -1.55 -16.59 -4.59
CA MET A 88 -0.17 -16.14 -4.72
C MET A 88 0.54 -15.82 -3.40
N LYS A 89 -0.18 -15.54 -2.31
CA LYS A 89 0.38 -15.10 -1.01
C LYS A 89 1.45 -16.01 -0.41
N ASN A 90 1.36 -17.31 -0.67
CA ASN A 90 2.26 -18.34 -0.13
C ASN A 90 3.08 -19.03 -1.24
N LEU A 91 3.03 -18.52 -2.47
CA LEU A 91 3.78 -19.08 -3.59
C LEU A 91 5.20 -18.48 -3.57
N PRO A 92 6.28 -19.27 -3.40
CA PRO A 92 7.65 -18.74 -3.43
C PRO A 92 8.15 -18.50 -4.87
N ASP A 93 9.03 -17.53 -5.09
CA ASP A 93 9.61 -17.24 -6.43
C ASP A 93 10.31 -18.46 -7.02
N LEU A 94 11.06 -19.21 -6.21
CA LEU A 94 11.72 -20.45 -6.64
C LEU A 94 10.72 -21.50 -7.17
N GLN A 95 9.49 -21.53 -6.65
CA GLN A 95 8.46 -22.42 -7.17
C GLN A 95 7.95 -21.92 -8.53
N ILE A 96 7.82 -20.61 -8.71
CA ILE A 96 7.44 -20.02 -10.01
C ILE A 96 8.55 -20.30 -11.04
N GLU A 97 9.81 -20.06 -10.68
CA GLU A 97 10.97 -20.34 -11.52
C GLU A 97 11.00 -21.80 -11.99
N ASN A 98 10.89 -22.75 -11.04
CA ASN A 98 10.87 -24.17 -11.37
C ASN A 98 9.68 -24.56 -12.26
N THR A 99 8.52 -23.94 -12.04
CA THR A 99 7.32 -24.19 -12.85
C THR A 99 7.50 -23.68 -14.27
N ILE A 100 8.12 -22.51 -14.47
CA ILE A 100 8.44 -21.98 -15.80
C ILE A 100 9.47 -22.89 -16.47
N ARG A 101 10.54 -23.26 -15.76
CA ARG A 101 11.66 -24.03 -16.32
C ARG A 101 11.27 -25.47 -16.69
N PHE A 102 10.46 -26.12 -15.88
CA PHE A 102 10.19 -27.56 -15.99
C PHE A 102 8.72 -27.91 -16.25
N GLY A 103 7.84 -26.91 -16.31
CA GLY A 103 6.40 -27.11 -16.36
C GLY A 103 5.84 -27.60 -15.02
N SER A 104 4.55 -27.94 -15.02
CA SER A 104 3.89 -28.50 -13.83
C SER A 104 3.30 -29.87 -14.13
N LYS A 105 3.92 -30.91 -13.57
CA LYS A 105 3.55 -32.30 -13.80
C LYS A 105 2.09 -32.57 -13.41
N GLY A 106 1.36 -33.25 -14.29
CA GLY A 106 -0.06 -33.53 -14.08
C GLY A 106 -0.98 -32.36 -14.43
N THR A 107 -0.46 -31.32 -15.09
CA THR A 107 -1.23 -30.20 -15.62
C THR A 107 -0.85 -29.95 -17.08
N ALA A 108 -1.51 -29.01 -17.73
CA ALA A 108 -1.17 -28.57 -19.09
C ALA A 108 -0.04 -27.53 -19.16
N MET A 109 0.54 -27.11 -18.02
CA MET A 109 1.61 -26.10 -17.99
C MET A 109 2.91 -26.67 -18.58
N PRO A 110 3.36 -26.19 -19.76
CA PRO A 110 4.56 -26.70 -20.41
C PRO A 110 5.84 -26.17 -19.74
N ALA A 111 6.97 -26.80 -20.06
CA ALA A 111 8.28 -26.27 -19.75
C ALA A 111 8.70 -25.20 -20.77
N HIS A 112 9.40 -24.17 -20.32
CA HIS A 112 10.02 -23.13 -21.14
C HIS A 112 11.55 -23.18 -21.01
N PRO A 113 12.22 -24.23 -21.53
CA PRO A 113 13.68 -24.40 -21.43
C PRO A 113 14.47 -23.41 -22.30
N ASP A 114 13.78 -22.70 -23.20
CA ASP A 114 14.30 -21.68 -24.09
C ASP A 114 14.53 -20.33 -23.39
N LEU A 115 13.88 -20.09 -22.24
CA LEU A 115 14.10 -18.90 -21.42
C LEU A 115 15.37 -19.03 -20.57
N SER A 116 16.25 -18.04 -20.67
CA SER A 116 17.40 -17.89 -19.77
C SER A 116 16.99 -17.53 -18.35
N ASP A 117 17.90 -17.72 -17.38
CA ASP A 117 17.64 -17.40 -15.97
C ASP A 117 17.22 -15.93 -15.78
N ASN A 118 17.84 -15.01 -16.52
CA ASN A 118 17.47 -13.60 -16.49
C ASN A 118 16.05 -13.37 -17.04
N GLN A 119 15.69 -14.00 -18.17
CA GLN A 119 14.36 -13.87 -18.75
C GLN A 119 13.28 -14.46 -17.83
N ILE A 120 13.54 -15.61 -17.20
CA ILE A 120 12.63 -16.19 -16.20
C ILE A 120 12.46 -15.21 -15.02
N GLN A 121 13.55 -14.59 -14.57
CA GLN A 121 13.50 -13.61 -13.49
C GLN A 121 12.65 -12.38 -13.86
N GLU A 122 12.77 -11.87 -15.08
CA GLU A 122 11.93 -10.77 -15.60
C GLU A 122 10.44 -11.16 -15.67
N VAL A 123 10.14 -12.38 -16.13
CA VAL A 123 8.76 -12.91 -16.13
C VAL A 123 8.22 -13.05 -14.71
N ILE A 124 9.03 -13.48 -13.74
CA ILE A 124 8.62 -13.54 -12.33
C ILE A 124 8.28 -12.15 -11.80
N TYR A 125 9.10 -11.14 -12.11
CA TYR A 125 8.81 -9.75 -11.70
C TYR A 125 7.49 -9.25 -12.30
N TYR A 126 7.23 -9.57 -13.57
CA TYR A 126 5.95 -9.25 -14.19
C TYR A 126 4.78 -10.01 -13.55
N ILE A 127 4.88 -11.32 -13.32
CA ILE A 127 3.84 -12.10 -12.61
C ILE A 127 3.54 -11.53 -11.23
N ARG A 128 4.57 -11.09 -10.49
CA ARG A 128 4.40 -10.45 -9.18
C ARG A 128 3.73 -9.10 -9.25
N SER A 129 3.93 -8.34 -10.33
CA SER A 129 3.22 -7.07 -10.54
C SER A 129 1.74 -7.26 -10.89
N LEU A 130 1.30 -8.45 -11.32
CA LEU A 130 -0.12 -8.73 -11.60
C LEU A 130 -0.97 -8.92 -10.33
N LEU A 131 -0.34 -9.18 -9.17
CA LEU A 131 -1.04 -9.07 -7.87
C LEU A 131 -1.47 -7.64 -7.53
N ALA A 132 -0.97 -6.69 -8.30
CA ALA A 132 -0.95 -5.28 -8.01
C ALA A 132 -1.76 -4.48 -9.03
N ASP A 133 -3.01 -4.88 -9.31
CA ASP A 133 -3.96 -4.01 -10.02
C ASP A 133 -4.17 -2.68 -9.28
N THR A 134 -3.80 -2.58 -7.99
CA THR A 134 -3.44 -1.30 -7.38
C THR A 134 -2.47 -1.46 -6.20
N TYR A 135 -1.17 -1.48 -6.48
CA TYR A 135 -0.14 -1.45 -5.43
C TYR A 135 0.36 -0.02 -5.19
N LEU A 136 0.02 0.51 -4.02
CA LEU A 136 0.55 1.79 -3.56
C LEU A 136 1.55 1.53 -2.44
N THR A 137 2.83 1.75 -2.70
CA THR A 137 3.82 1.78 -1.60
C THR A 137 3.74 3.10 -0.87
N LEU A 138 3.66 3.03 0.45
CA LEU A 138 3.57 4.18 1.33
C LEU A 138 4.74 4.15 2.32
N ASN A 139 5.60 5.16 2.25
CA ASN A 139 6.60 5.43 3.28
C ASN A 139 5.97 6.29 4.38
N VAL A 140 5.82 5.70 5.55
CA VAL A 140 5.06 6.26 6.68
C VAL A 140 6.01 6.46 7.86
N CYS A 141 5.93 7.62 8.48
CA CYS A 141 6.64 7.96 9.72
C CYS A 141 5.85 7.49 10.95
N LEU A 142 6.50 6.84 11.91
CA LEU A 142 5.88 6.47 13.20
C LEU A 142 5.25 7.66 13.94
N SER A 143 5.75 8.88 13.70
CA SER A 143 5.33 10.12 14.37
C SER A 143 4.09 10.77 13.77
N GLU A 144 3.57 10.30 12.64
CA GLU A 144 2.52 11.00 11.89
C GLU A 144 1.42 10.05 11.42
N THR A 145 0.20 10.57 11.27
CA THR A 145 -0.89 9.87 10.59
C THR A 145 -0.89 10.26 9.13
N PHE A 146 -1.06 9.27 8.26
CA PHE A 146 -1.02 9.45 6.81
C PHE A 146 -2.39 9.24 6.23
N VAL A 147 -2.74 10.06 5.23
CA VAL A 147 -4.03 9.97 4.55
C VAL A 147 -3.77 9.61 3.10
N VAL A 148 -4.40 8.52 2.66
CA VAL A 148 -4.38 8.04 1.29
C VAL A 148 -5.71 8.37 0.66
N ASP A 149 -5.66 9.05 -0.48
CA ASP A 149 -6.82 9.37 -1.29
C ASP A 149 -6.92 8.36 -2.43
N LEU A 150 -7.80 7.37 -2.30
CA LEU A 150 -7.89 6.24 -3.23
C LEU A 150 -8.23 6.66 -4.66
N GLU A 151 -9.03 7.72 -4.81
CA GLU A 151 -9.43 8.25 -6.12
C GLU A 151 -8.22 8.85 -6.86
N LYS A 152 -7.39 9.62 -6.15
CA LYS A 152 -6.18 10.23 -6.71
C LYS A 152 -5.16 9.18 -7.15
N GLU A 153 -5.11 8.06 -6.45
CA GLU A 153 -4.18 6.96 -6.70
C GLU A 153 -4.76 5.90 -7.67
N ARG A 154 -5.87 6.23 -8.36
CA ARG A 154 -6.54 5.35 -9.35
C ARG A 154 -6.99 4.00 -8.78
N VAL A 155 -7.25 3.94 -7.48
CA VAL A 155 -7.85 2.78 -6.81
C VAL A 155 -9.38 2.95 -6.87
N ASP A 156 -10.04 2.43 -7.91
CA ASP A 156 -11.51 2.50 -8.06
C ASP A 156 -12.23 1.38 -7.29
N LEU A 157 -12.09 1.39 -5.96
CA LEU A 157 -12.82 0.49 -5.08
C LEU A 157 -13.92 1.28 -4.34
N LYS A 158 -15.17 1.10 -4.77
CA LYS A 158 -16.33 1.76 -4.13
C LYS A 158 -16.70 1.11 -2.80
N ASN A 159 -16.77 -0.22 -2.78
CA ASN A 159 -17.12 -1.02 -1.61
C ASN A 159 -16.04 -2.08 -1.36
N PHE A 160 -15.15 -1.81 -0.41
CA PHE A 160 -14.10 -2.73 0.01
C PHE A 160 -14.05 -2.86 1.53
N ARG A 161 -13.63 -4.04 1.99
CA ARG A 161 -13.22 -4.32 3.36
C ARG A 161 -11.71 -4.10 3.49
N ILE A 162 -11.28 -3.69 4.67
CA ILE A 162 -9.86 -3.46 4.96
C ILE A 162 -9.36 -4.63 5.77
N GLU A 163 -8.30 -5.28 5.29
CA GLU A 163 -7.52 -6.24 6.06
C GLU A 163 -6.12 -5.70 6.28
N VAL A 164 -5.62 -5.80 7.51
CA VAL A 164 -4.24 -5.38 7.84
C VAL A 164 -3.45 -6.62 8.19
N THR A 165 -2.35 -6.88 7.47
CA THR A 165 -1.54 -8.10 7.70
C THR A 165 -0.89 -8.10 9.09
N ASP A 166 -0.49 -6.92 9.58
CA ASP A 166 0.01 -6.75 10.94
C ASP A 166 -0.67 -5.56 11.62
N PRO A 167 -1.81 -5.77 12.32
CA PRO A 167 -2.55 -4.71 12.99
C PRO A 167 -1.83 -4.19 14.25
N THR A 168 -0.78 -4.88 14.72
CA THR A 168 0.02 -4.37 15.85
C THR A 168 0.85 -3.16 15.45
N LEU A 169 1.22 -3.03 14.17
CA LEU A 169 2.05 -1.94 13.67
C LEU A 169 1.25 -0.69 13.29
N ILE A 170 0.03 -0.86 12.79
CA ILE A 170 -0.75 0.23 12.22
C ILE A 170 -2.25 0.02 12.41
N SER A 171 -2.92 1.10 12.79
CA SER A 171 -4.37 1.23 12.78
C SER A 171 -4.82 1.82 11.45
N VAL A 172 -5.89 1.28 10.88
CA VAL A 172 -6.45 1.77 9.60
C VAL A 172 -7.91 2.15 9.79
N GLU A 173 -8.26 3.39 9.42
CA GLU A 173 -9.63 3.91 9.46
C GLU A 173 -10.05 4.40 8.08
N ARG A 174 -11.30 4.14 7.68
CA ARG A 174 -11.88 4.63 6.43
C ARG A 174 -12.91 5.72 6.70
N LYS A 175 -12.77 6.86 6.02
CA LYS A 175 -13.82 7.90 5.95
C LYS A 175 -14.13 8.21 4.49
N GLY A 176 -15.16 7.56 3.95
CA GLY A 176 -15.51 7.66 2.54
C GLY A 176 -14.41 7.10 1.63
N ARG A 177 -13.77 7.98 0.85
CA ARG A 177 -12.66 7.67 -0.07
C ARG A 177 -11.26 7.80 0.55
N LEU A 178 -11.19 8.34 1.78
CA LEU A 178 -9.93 8.56 2.48
C LEU A 178 -9.62 7.38 3.39
N VAL A 179 -8.40 6.84 3.27
CA VAL A 179 -7.85 5.81 4.16
C VAL A 179 -6.80 6.45 5.06
N PHE A 180 -7.05 6.40 6.36
CA PHE A 180 -6.17 6.93 7.39
C PHE A 180 -5.30 5.78 7.92
N LEU A 181 -3.99 6.00 7.88
CA LEU A 181 -2.96 5.07 8.31
C LEU A 181 -2.27 5.67 9.53
N THR A 182 -2.56 5.15 10.71
CA THR A 182 -2.03 5.65 11.99
C THR A 182 -1.11 4.61 12.62
N PRO A 183 0.21 4.83 12.64
CA PRO A 183 1.14 3.93 13.31
C PRO A 183 0.85 3.80 14.80
N ASN A 184 0.89 2.56 15.30
CA ASN A 184 0.78 2.31 16.73
C ASN A 184 2.09 2.69 17.43
N ARG A 185 1.98 3.28 18.63
CA ARG A 185 3.12 3.83 19.39
C ARG A 185 3.33 3.14 20.73
N ASP A 186 2.87 1.90 20.84
CA ASP A 186 3.10 1.12 22.04
C ASP A 186 4.56 0.64 22.14
N TRP A 187 4.88 0.12 23.31
CA TRP A 187 6.21 -0.40 23.62
C TRP A 187 6.58 -1.62 22.76
N GLU A 188 5.62 -2.42 22.33
CA GLU A 188 5.85 -3.61 21.49
C GLU A 188 6.31 -3.21 20.09
N VAL A 189 5.69 -2.19 19.50
CA VAL A 189 6.12 -1.59 18.24
C VAL A 189 7.51 -0.98 18.40
N PHE A 190 7.74 -0.19 19.45
CA PHE A 190 9.04 0.46 19.66
C PHE A 190 10.20 -0.56 19.74
N LYS A 191 9.99 -1.70 20.43
CA LYS A 191 10.99 -2.79 20.50
C LYS A 191 11.39 -3.32 19.13
N ARG A 192 10.46 -3.40 18.16
CA ARG A 192 10.78 -3.84 16.79
C ARG A 192 11.74 -2.87 16.10
N PHE A 193 11.64 -1.58 16.40
CA PHE A 193 12.51 -0.53 15.88
C PHE A 193 13.83 -0.36 16.65
N LEU A 194 14.06 -1.08 17.75
CA LEU A 194 15.37 -1.16 18.40
C LEU A 194 16.37 -1.97 17.58
N LYS A 195 15.89 -3.00 16.87
CA LYS A 195 16.72 -3.91 16.06
C LYS A 195 16.68 -3.61 14.56
N LYS A 196 15.64 -2.92 14.07
CA LYS A 196 15.42 -2.65 12.64
C LYS A 196 15.09 -1.17 12.41
N LYS A 197 15.70 -0.55 11.39
CA LYS A 197 15.41 0.86 11.01
C LYS A 197 14.04 1.03 10.34
N THR A 198 13.51 -0.04 9.76
CA THR A 198 12.26 -0.06 8.99
C THR A 198 11.49 -1.35 9.29
N THR A 199 10.16 -1.25 9.38
CA THR A 199 9.25 -2.41 9.38
C THR A 199 8.20 -2.26 8.27
N ARG A 200 7.65 -3.37 7.76
CA ARG A 200 6.62 -3.37 6.71
C ARG A 200 5.33 -4.01 7.22
N THR A 201 4.20 -3.52 6.72
CA THR A 201 2.88 -4.13 6.86
C THR A 201 2.09 -3.86 5.57
N HIS A 202 1.05 -4.64 5.31
CA HIS A 202 0.20 -4.44 4.15
C HIS A 202 -1.23 -4.15 4.61
N VAL A 203 -1.87 -3.25 3.89
CA VAL A 203 -3.29 -2.95 4.04
C VAL A 203 -3.95 -3.38 2.74
N LEU A 204 -4.73 -4.45 2.80
CA LEU A 204 -5.46 -5.00 1.67
C LEU A 204 -6.85 -4.38 1.66
N LEU A 205 -7.20 -3.78 0.52
CA LEU A 205 -8.53 -3.28 0.21
C LEU A 205 -9.17 -4.36 -0.66
N VAL A 206 -10.03 -5.18 -0.06
CA VAL A 206 -10.66 -6.32 -0.74
C VAL A 206 -12.09 -5.95 -1.09
N ASP A 207 -12.44 -5.96 -2.36
CA ASP A 207 -13.80 -5.66 -2.81
C ASP A 207 -14.72 -6.90 -2.71
N GLN A 208 -15.97 -6.75 -3.15
CA GLN A 208 -16.96 -7.84 -3.15
C GLN A 208 -16.66 -8.94 -4.18
N ASN A 209 -15.88 -8.62 -5.21
CA ASN A 209 -15.47 -9.54 -6.28
C ASN A 209 -14.11 -10.20 -5.97
N ASN A 210 -13.57 -10.01 -4.76
CA ASN A 210 -12.22 -10.41 -4.34
C ASN A 210 -11.07 -9.75 -5.10
N THR A 211 -11.32 -8.65 -5.82
CA THR A 211 -10.27 -7.76 -6.32
C THR A 211 -9.57 -7.10 -5.12
N VAL A 212 -8.25 -7.09 -5.14
CA VAL A 212 -7.42 -6.59 -4.03
C VAL A 212 -6.57 -5.42 -4.49
N ALA A 213 -6.77 -4.25 -3.90
CA ALA A 213 -5.74 -3.20 -3.92
C ALA A 213 -4.90 -3.30 -2.66
N MET A 214 -3.58 -3.25 -2.80
CA MET A 214 -2.65 -3.41 -1.68
C MET A 214 -1.90 -2.11 -1.42
N LEU A 215 -2.06 -1.56 -0.22
CA LEU A 215 -1.20 -0.50 0.28
C LEU A 215 -0.04 -1.14 1.05
N ALA A 216 1.16 -1.13 0.48
CA ALA A 216 2.36 -1.58 1.18
C ALA A 216 2.92 -0.47 2.04
N VAL A 217 2.73 -0.58 3.34
CA VAL A 217 3.13 0.43 4.30
C VAL A 217 4.50 0.11 4.87
N ARG A 218 5.47 0.94 4.52
CA ARG A 218 6.82 0.92 5.05
C ARG A 218 6.94 1.95 6.18
N LEU A 219 6.96 1.46 7.41
CA LEU A 219 7.11 2.28 8.60
C LEU A 219 8.58 2.52 8.94
N HIS A 220 8.95 3.76 9.20
CA HIS A 220 10.29 4.17 9.58
C HIS A 220 10.30 4.97 10.89
N ARG A 221 11.42 4.88 11.60
CA ARG A 221 11.71 5.76 12.74
C ARG A 221 12.19 7.12 12.19
N CYS A 222 11.26 8.04 12.03
CA CYS A 222 11.55 9.41 11.63
C CYS A 222 12.13 10.15 12.83
N VAL A 223 13.45 10.07 12.97
CA VAL A 223 14.21 10.91 13.89
C VAL A 223 14.23 12.31 13.27
N LYS A 224 13.62 13.29 13.93
CA LYS A 224 13.90 14.71 13.64
C LYS A 224 15.21 15.10 14.30
#